data_AF-A0A933HSM5-F1
#
_entry.id   AF-A0A933HSM5-F1
#
_cell.length_a   1.000
_cell.length_b   1.000
_cell.length_c   1.000
_cell.angle_alpha   90.00
_cell.angle_beta   90.00
_cell.angle_gamma   90.00
#
_symmetry.space_group_name_H-M   'P 1'
#
loop_
_entity.id
_entity.type
_entity.pdbx_description
1 polymer ?
#
loop_
_entity_poly.entity_id
_entity_poly.type
_entity_poly.pdbx_seq_one_letter_code
_entity_poly.pdbx_strand_id
1 'polypeptide(L)'
;FVGGAAGVVIRLAFFLKRGMHSGMFVAVETIEDGASLAAVALLFITGLYVVLANGAGNGLRWDVIGLVIAGALALAGLVIFLLRRRALVERLAETLAQAVNRVIAKFAHRNLYDEHRVRGGVADFYRGLELAQTDPQRVFVSFCCSLARLSCDAIALYFAYRAIGYPVAPGNVLLIFIVSTSVATLAAVPGQIGVMETTLSFMSTALGVPFPVAVSASLLFRVISFWLPIPFGYAFAWNLQRKDWI
;
A
#
# COMPACT_ATOMS: atom_id res chain seq x y z
N PHE A 1 -4.30 5.48 3.78
CA PHE A 1 -5.18 4.60 3.01
C PHE A 1 -6.07 5.42 2.06
N VAL A 2 -5.68 5.52 0.78
CA VAL A 2 -6.54 5.51 -0.43
C VAL A 2 -5.66 4.87 -1.52
N GLY A 3 -5.22 3.63 -1.26
CA GLY A 3 -4.15 2.96 -2.00
C GLY A 3 -4.70 2.12 -3.14
N GLY A 4 -5.10 2.77 -4.23
CA GLY A 4 -5.37 2.10 -5.50
C GLY A 4 -5.18 3.13 -6.61
N ALA A 5 -5.10 2.68 -7.85
CA ALA A 5 -4.85 3.56 -9.00
C ALA A 5 -5.73 4.83 -9.00
N ALA A 6 -7.02 4.71 -8.62
CA ALA A 6 -7.93 5.84 -8.53
C ALA A 6 -7.55 6.89 -7.46
N GLY A 7 -7.09 6.47 -6.28
CA GLY A 7 -6.67 7.38 -5.20
C GLY A 7 -5.35 8.10 -5.52
N VAL A 8 -4.44 7.41 -6.20
CA VAL A 8 -3.22 8.01 -6.76
C VAL A 8 -3.59 9.06 -7.80
N VAL A 9 -4.53 8.76 -8.71
CA VAL A 9 -4.99 9.70 -9.74
C VAL A 9 -5.66 10.94 -9.14
N ILE A 10 -6.51 10.79 -8.11
CA ILE A 10 -7.14 11.94 -7.43
C ILE A 10 -6.11 12.81 -6.73
N ARG A 11 -5.14 12.21 -6.01
CA ARG A 11 -4.04 12.97 -5.37
C ARG A 11 -3.18 13.68 -6.40
N LEU A 12 -2.80 12.98 -7.46
CA LEU A 12 -2.05 13.55 -8.58
C LEU A 12 -2.81 14.75 -9.18
N ALA A 13 -4.10 14.60 -9.47
CA ALA A 13 -4.92 15.68 -10.02
C ALA A 13 -5.01 16.88 -9.07
N PHE A 14 -5.10 16.64 -7.76
CA PHE A 14 -5.11 17.68 -6.74
C PHE A 14 -3.77 18.43 -6.64
N PHE A 15 -2.65 17.71 -6.64
CA PHE A 15 -1.32 18.31 -6.56
C PHE A 15 -0.90 19.02 -7.85
N LEU A 16 -1.29 18.48 -9.01
CA LEU A 16 -1.09 19.17 -10.30
C LEU A 16 -1.84 20.51 -10.34
N LYS A 17 -3.07 20.57 -9.81
CA LYS A 17 -3.80 21.84 -9.68
C LYS A 17 -3.11 22.85 -8.75
N ARG A 18 -2.21 22.41 -7.87
CA ARG A 18 -1.43 23.24 -6.94
C ARG A 18 -0.01 23.53 -7.43
N GLY A 19 0.30 23.22 -8.70
CA GLY A 19 1.59 23.54 -9.32
C GLY A 19 2.71 22.53 -9.10
N MET A 20 2.43 21.36 -8.52
CA MET A 20 3.42 20.28 -8.46
C MET A 20 3.59 19.61 -9.83
N HIS A 21 4.84 19.35 -10.20
CA HIS A 21 5.18 18.59 -11.41
C HIS A 21 4.88 17.10 -11.21
N SER A 22 4.39 16.43 -12.27
CA SER A 22 3.92 15.04 -12.19
C SER A 22 5.02 14.04 -11.80
N GLY A 23 6.27 14.27 -12.22
CA GLY A 23 7.38 13.38 -11.85
C GLY A 23 7.80 13.49 -10.40
N MET A 24 7.72 14.68 -9.80
CA MET A 24 8.00 14.89 -8.38
C MET A 24 6.96 14.19 -7.51
N PHE A 25 5.68 14.24 -7.89
CA PHE A 25 4.63 13.47 -7.21
C PHE A 25 4.93 11.97 -7.24
N VAL A 26 5.27 11.42 -8.41
CA VAL A 26 5.60 10.00 -8.56
C VAL A 26 6.82 9.61 -7.72
N ALA A 27 7.82 10.49 -7.59
CA ALA A 27 8.96 10.23 -6.72
C ALA A 27 8.57 10.21 -5.24
N VAL A 28 7.80 11.18 -4.77
CA VAL A 28 7.31 11.20 -3.38
C VAL A 28 6.50 9.93 -3.08
N GLU A 29 5.59 9.56 -3.98
CA GLU A 29 4.78 8.35 -3.87
C GLU A 29 5.66 7.10 -3.80
N THR A 30 6.71 7.03 -4.64
CA THR A 30 7.64 5.89 -4.66
C THR A 30 8.52 5.81 -3.41
N ILE A 31 8.92 6.95 -2.85
CA ILE A 31 9.66 7.01 -1.58
C ILE A 31 8.76 6.56 -0.43
N GLU A 32 7.50 7.04 -0.41
CA GLU A 32 6.50 6.63 0.58
C GLU A 32 6.22 5.12 0.49
N ASP A 33 6.00 4.59 -0.71
CA ASP A 33 5.78 3.16 -0.94
C ASP A 33 7.00 2.33 -0.55
N GLY A 34 8.22 2.81 -0.84
CA GLY A 34 9.47 2.16 -0.42
C GLY A 34 9.63 2.13 1.10
N ALA A 35 9.36 3.24 1.79
CA ALA A 35 9.37 3.32 3.25
C ALA A 35 8.28 2.42 3.86
N SER A 36 7.11 2.36 3.21
CA SER A 36 6.01 1.47 3.62
C SER A 36 6.39 0.00 3.48
N LEU A 37 7.05 -0.40 2.39
CA LEU A 37 7.56 -1.76 2.19
C LEU A 37 8.56 -2.16 3.29
N ALA A 38 9.47 -1.27 3.66
CA ALA A 38 10.39 -1.51 4.76
C ALA A 38 9.66 -1.70 6.10
N ALA A 39 8.62 -0.89 6.36
CA ALA A 39 7.81 -1.00 7.57
C ALA A 39 7.01 -2.32 7.61
N VAL A 40 6.45 -2.74 6.47
CA VAL A 40 5.79 -4.05 6.29
C VAL A 40 6.78 -5.19 6.59
N ALA A 41 8.00 -5.13 6.06
CA ALA A 41 9.02 -6.15 6.31
C ALA A 41 9.41 -6.22 7.80
N LEU A 42 9.62 -5.08 8.45
CA LEU A 42 9.91 -5.02 9.89
C LEU A 42 8.79 -5.65 10.71
N LEU A 43 7.54 -5.23 10.49
CA LEU A 43 6.39 -5.78 11.20
C LEU A 43 6.21 -7.27 10.90
N PHE A 44 6.56 -7.74 9.70
CA PHE A 44 6.48 -9.15 9.35
C PHE A 44 7.43 -9.98 10.21
N ILE A 45 8.69 -9.52 10.32
CA ILE A 45 9.71 -10.15 11.16
C ILE A 45 9.27 -10.13 12.63
N THR A 46 8.73 -9.01 13.12
CA THR A 46 8.22 -8.90 14.49
C THR A 46 7.05 -9.86 14.74
N GLY A 47 6.06 -9.92 13.84
CA GLY A 47 4.93 -10.82 13.94
C GLY A 47 5.35 -12.29 13.95
N LEU A 48 6.31 -12.64 13.10
CA LEU A 48 6.88 -13.97 13.06
C LEU A 48 7.60 -14.30 14.37
N TYR A 49 8.48 -13.43 14.85
CA TYR A 49 9.20 -13.61 16.11
C TYR A 49 8.23 -13.86 17.27
N VAL A 50 7.15 -13.07 17.37
CA VAL A 50 6.12 -13.24 18.40
C VAL A 50 5.42 -14.60 18.28
N VAL A 51 5.08 -15.05 17.08
CA VAL A 51 4.42 -16.37 16.89
C VAL A 51 5.35 -17.52 17.27
N LEU A 52 6.64 -17.43 16.92
CA LEU A 52 7.64 -18.43 17.28
C LEU A 52 7.92 -18.45 18.79
N ALA A 53 8.03 -17.27 19.42
CA ALA A 53 8.31 -17.13 20.85
C ALA A 53 7.16 -17.66 21.74
N ASN A 54 5.91 -17.59 21.26
CA ASN A 54 4.75 -18.06 22.01
C ASN A 54 4.45 -19.56 21.85
N GLY A 55 5.33 -20.35 21.22
CA GLY A 55 5.15 -21.81 21.10
C GLY A 55 3.99 -22.23 20.19
N ALA A 56 3.32 -21.30 19.53
CA ALA A 56 2.26 -21.55 18.55
C ALA A 56 2.80 -22.15 17.23
N GLY A 57 4.13 -22.29 17.10
CA GLY A 57 4.81 -22.88 15.95
C GLY A 57 4.58 -24.37 15.72
N ASN A 58 3.97 -25.10 16.66
CA ASN A 58 3.73 -26.54 16.50
C ASN A 58 2.67 -26.89 15.45
N GLY A 59 1.81 -25.93 15.06
CA GLY A 59 0.80 -26.09 14.00
C GLY A 59 1.13 -25.37 12.69
N LEU A 60 2.13 -24.47 12.69
CA LEU A 60 2.53 -23.74 11.48
C LEU A 60 3.58 -24.55 10.72
N ARG A 61 3.26 -24.92 9.49
CA ARG A 61 4.23 -25.53 8.58
C ARG A 61 5.33 -24.52 8.27
N TRP A 62 6.54 -24.81 8.74
CA TRP A 62 7.74 -24.00 8.51
C TRP A 62 7.98 -23.68 7.03
N ASP A 63 7.54 -24.56 6.12
CA ASP A 63 7.56 -24.37 4.67
C ASP A 63 6.84 -23.08 4.21
N VAL A 64 5.67 -22.78 4.81
CA VAL A 64 4.84 -21.63 4.42
C VAL A 64 5.47 -20.33 4.93
N ILE A 65 5.99 -20.35 6.15
CA ILE A 65 6.71 -19.22 6.74
C ILE A 65 7.94 -18.88 5.88
N GLY A 66 8.74 -19.88 5.54
CA GLY A 66 9.92 -19.72 4.70
C GLY A 66 9.57 -19.14 3.33
N LEU A 67 8.50 -19.64 2.71
CA LEU A 67 8.02 -19.13 1.42
C LEU A 67 7.57 -17.66 1.50
N VAL A 68 6.85 -17.27 2.54
CA VAL A 68 6.38 -15.87 2.70
C VAL A 68 7.55 -14.92 2.95
N ILE A 69 8.53 -15.31 3.79
CA ILE A 69 9.76 -14.52 4.00
C ILE A 69 10.55 -14.40 2.69
N ALA A 70 10.78 -15.52 2.01
CA ALA A 70 11.53 -15.55 0.76
C ALA A 70 10.83 -14.70 -0.32
N GLY A 71 9.50 -14.78 -0.41
CA GLY A 71 8.69 -13.96 -1.32
C GLY A 71 8.78 -12.47 -1.00
N ALA A 72 8.69 -12.09 0.28
CA ALA A 72 8.83 -10.70 0.71
C ALA A 72 10.23 -10.14 0.42
N LEU A 73 11.29 -10.90 0.73
CA LEU A 73 12.67 -10.51 0.45
C LEU A 73 12.95 -10.43 -1.06
N ALA A 74 12.45 -11.38 -1.85
CA ALA A 74 12.58 -11.36 -3.31
C ALA A 74 11.87 -10.14 -3.91
N LEU A 75 10.67 -9.80 -3.43
CA LEU A 75 9.92 -8.62 -3.87
C LEU A 75 10.66 -7.32 -3.52
N ALA A 76 11.13 -7.19 -2.28
CA ALA A 76 11.92 -6.03 -1.85
C ALA A 76 13.21 -5.90 -2.67
N GLY A 77 13.92 -7.00 -2.90
CA GLY A 77 15.12 -7.05 -3.74
C GLY A 77 14.83 -6.65 -5.19
N LEU A 78 13.72 -7.13 -5.77
CA LEU A 78 13.28 -6.77 -7.12
C LEU A 78 12.97 -5.28 -7.23
N VAL A 79 12.26 -4.69 -6.26
CA VAL A 79 11.94 -3.26 -6.23
C VAL A 79 13.22 -2.43 -6.15
N ILE A 80 14.14 -2.75 -5.23
CA ILE A 80 15.42 -2.04 -5.11
C ILE A 80 16.25 -2.17 -6.41
N PHE A 81 16.28 -3.37 -7.01
CA PHE A 81 16.96 -3.62 -8.27
C PHE A 81 16.38 -2.79 -9.42
N LEU A 82 15.06 -2.72 -9.54
CA LEU A 82 14.37 -1.91 -10.56
C LEU A 82 14.65 -0.42 -10.34
N LEU A 83 14.57 0.08 -9.11
CA LEU A 83 14.86 1.48 -8.78
C LEU A 83 16.31 1.88 -9.07
N ARG A 84 17.26 0.95 -8.94
CA ARG A 84 18.68 1.16 -9.29
C ARG A 84 18.93 1.18 -10.81
N ARG A 85 18.06 0.59 -11.63
CA ARG A 85 18.27 0.48 -13.09
C ARG A 85 17.44 1.48 -13.87
N ARG A 86 17.98 2.69 -14.03
CA ARG A 86 17.33 3.80 -14.73
C ARG A 86 16.80 3.47 -16.12
N ALA A 87 17.61 2.79 -16.94
CA ALA A 87 17.20 2.39 -18.28
C ALA A 87 16.00 1.42 -18.32
N LEU A 88 15.78 0.61 -17.26
CA LEU A 88 14.61 -0.27 -17.20
C LEU A 88 13.35 0.48 -16.80
N VAL A 89 13.45 1.42 -15.85
CA VAL A 89 12.32 2.26 -15.43
C VAL A 89 11.85 3.12 -16.61
N GLU A 90 12.78 3.71 -17.37
CA GLU A 90 12.48 4.47 -18.58
C GLU A 90 11.73 3.62 -19.61
N ARG A 91 12.25 2.43 -19.94
CA ARG A 91 11.60 1.51 -20.89
C ARG A 91 10.22 1.05 -20.41
N LEU A 92 10.09 0.69 -19.14
CA LEU A 92 8.81 0.26 -18.57
C LEU A 92 7.79 1.40 -18.58
N ALA A 93 8.21 2.61 -18.22
CA ALA A 93 7.35 3.80 -18.24
C ALA A 93 6.88 4.11 -19.68
N GLU A 94 7.77 4.05 -20.67
CA GLU A 94 7.40 4.22 -22.08
C GLU A 94 6.43 3.14 -22.56
N THR A 95 6.70 1.87 -22.25
CA THR A 95 5.86 0.74 -22.67
C THR A 95 4.47 0.83 -22.04
N LEU A 96 4.39 1.17 -20.75
CA LEU A 96 3.14 1.38 -20.04
C LEU A 96 2.38 2.61 -20.57
N ALA A 97 3.07 3.73 -20.82
CA ALA A 97 2.46 4.91 -21.40
C ALA A 97 1.86 4.61 -22.78
N GLN A 98 2.55 3.84 -23.62
CA GLN A 98 2.06 3.41 -24.93
C GLN A 98 0.91 2.40 -24.83
N ALA A 99 0.93 1.48 -23.87
CA ALA A 99 -0.15 0.53 -23.63
C ALA A 99 -1.42 1.25 -23.14
N VAL A 100 -1.27 2.16 -22.17
CA VAL A 100 -2.35 3.02 -21.67
C VAL A 100 -2.87 3.91 -22.79
N ASN A 101 -2.01 4.51 -23.61
CA ASN A 101 -2.45 5.31 -24.76
C ASN A 101 -3.23 4.46 -25.77
N ARG A 102 -2.85 3.20 -26.01
CA ARG A 102 -3.64 2.28 -26.85
C ARG A 102 -5.02 2.00 -26.28
N VAL A 103 -5.13 1.76 -24.98
CA VAL A 103 -6.41 1.49 -24.31
C VAL A 103 -7.29 2.74 -24.28
N ILE A 104 -6.73 3.91 -23.96
CA ILE A 104 -7.45 5.18 -23.89
C ILE A 104 -7.81 5.69 -25.29
N ALA A 105 -6.94 5.56 -26.30
CA ALA A 105 -7.28 5.91 -27.68
C ALA A 105 -8.43 5.04 -28.22
N LYS A 106 -8.49 3.77 -27.78
CA LYS A 106 -9.58 2.85 -28.12
C LYS A 106 -10.90 3.19 -27.44
N PHE A 107 -10.89 3.75 -26.22
CA PHE A 107 -12.10 4.02 -25.43
C PHE A 107 -12.55 5.49 -25.38
N ALA A 108 -11.64 6.45 -25.51
CA ALA A 108 -11.89 7.87 -25.23
C ALA A 108 -11.38 8.83 -26.31
N HIS A 109 -10.83 8.31 -27.43
CA HIS A 109 -10.36 9.09 -28.59
C HIS A 109 -9.50 10.33 -28.27
N ARG A 110 -8.73 10.29 -27.16
CA ARG A 110 -7.80 11.35 -26.75
C ARG A 110 -6.37 10.82 -26.70
N ASN A 111 -5.45 11.51 -27.36
CA ASN A 111 -4.01 11.24 -27.26
C ASN A 111 -3.44 11.99 -26.05
N LEU A 112 -3.00 11.23 -25.04
CA LEU A 112 -2.33 11.75 -23.83
C LEU A 112 -0.80 11.55 -23.87
N TYR A 113 -0.27 10.94 -24.94
CA TYR A 113 1.15 10.64 -25.10
C TYR A 113 1.91 11.84 -25.65
N ASP A 114 2.87 12.33 -24.87
CA ASP A 114 3.82 13.37 -25.25
C ASP A 114 5.21 12.98 -24.72
N GLU A 115 6.13 12.68 -25.63
CA GLU A 115 7.46 12.13 -25.35
C GLU A 115 8.27 13.06 -24.42
N HIS A 116 8.11 14.38 -24.56
CA HIS A 116 8.77 15.37 -23.72
C HIS A 116 8.23 15.37 -22.27
N ARG A 117 6.93 15.14 -22.07
CA ARG A 117 6.33 15.07 -20.73
C ARG A 117 6.71 13.79 -19.99
N VAL A 118 6.85 12.67 -20.72
CA VAL A 118 7.32 11.40 -20.14
C VAL A 118 8.79 11.53 -19.71
N ARG A 119 9.66 12.06 -20.56
CA ARG A 119 11.08 12.28 -20.22
C ARG A 119 11.26 13.29 -19.08
N GLY A 120 10.52 14.39 -19.09
CA GLY A 120 10.51 15.36 -17.98
C GLY A 120 10.02 14.74 -16.67
N GLY A 121 8.96 13.94 -16.71
CA GLY A 121 8.45 13.22 -15.55
C GLY A 121 9.46 12.22 -14.96
N VAL A 122 10.23 11.52 -15.82
CA VAL A 122 11.31 10.65 -15.36
C VAL A 122 12.47 11.46 -14.75
N ALA A 123 12.83 12.59 -15.33
CA ALA A 123 13.88 13.45 -14.77
C ALA A 123 13.50 14.01 -13.39
N ASP A 124 12.27 14.51 -13.25
CA ASP A 124 11.71 14.95 -11.96
C ASP A 124 11.61 13.80 -10.95
N PHE A 125 11.33 12.59 -11.42
CA PHE A 125 11.32 11.39 -10.58
C PHE A 125 12.71 11.11 -9.98
N TYR A 126 13.75 11.10 -10.80
CA TYR A 126 15.12 10.91 -10.32
C TYR A 126 15.58 12.03 -9.40
N ARG A 127 15.18 13.28 -9.69
CA ARG A 127 15.45 14.42 -8.82
C ARG A 127 14.81 14.25 -7.44
N GLY A 128 13.59 13.71 -7.38
CA GLY A 128 12.95 13.38 -6.11
C GLY A 128 13.63 12.26 -5.35
N LEU A 129 14.12 11.22 -6.04
CA LEU A 129 14.94 10.17 -5.43
C LEU A 129 16.27 10.71 -4.89
N GLU A 130 16.91 11.62 -5.62
CA GLU A 130 18.15 12.28 -5.20
C GLU A 130 17.93 13.12 -3.94
N LEU A 131 16.83 13.88 -3.88
CA LEU A 131 16.42 14.62 -2.68
C LEU A 131 16.22 13.69 -1.46
N ALA A 132 15.65 12.51 -1.68
CA ALA A 132 15.47 11.51 -0.63
C ALA A 132 16.81 10.95 -0.12
N GLN A 133 17.79 10.80 -1.01
CA GLN A 133 19.14 10.35 -0.65
C GLN A 133 19.90 11.43 0.14
N THR A 134 19.67 12.69 -0.16
CA THR A 134 20.33 13.81 0.55
C THR A 134 19.74 14.12 1.92
N ASP A 135 18.48 13.77 2.19
CA ASP A 135 17.80 14.04 3.47
C ASP A 135 17.28 12.74 4.12
N PRO A 136 18.17 11.97 4.78
CA PRO A 136 17.80 10.70 5.41
C PRO A 136 16.82 10.88 6.58
N GLN A 137 16.77 12.07 7.20
CA GLN A 137 15.83 12.35 8.29
C GLN A 137 14.39 12.33 7.79
N ARG A 138 14.11 12.92 6.62
CA ARG A 138 12.76 12.89 6.03
C ARG A 138 12.32 11.49 5.62
N VAL A 139 13.23 10.69 5.08
CA VAL A 139 12.95 9.28 4.75
C VAL A 139 12.66 8.48 6.02
N PHE A 140 13.42 8.71 7.08
CA PHE A 140 13.19 8.07 8.37
C PHE A 140 11.86 8.47 9.01
N VAL A 141 11.50 9.76 8.98
CA VAL A 141 10.17 10.22 9.43
C VAL A 141 9.06 9.55 8.62
N SER A 142 9.21 9.46 7.30
CA SER A 142 8.23 8.78 6.43
C SER A 142 8.08 7.29 6.77
N PHE A 143 9.20 6.62 7.07
CA PHE A 143 9.21 5.25 7.58
C PHE A 143 8.50 5.13 8.93
N CYS A 144 8.79 6.01 9.89
CA CYS A 144 8.13 6.02 11.20
C CYS A 144 6.62 6.25 11.09
N CYS A 145 6.20 7.20 10.25
CA CYS A 145 4.77 7.45 9.98
C CYS A 145 4.10 6.23 9.34
N SER A 146 4.78 5.57 8.39
CA SER A 146 4.29 4.35 7.75
C SER A 146 4.15 3.20 8.75
N LEU A 147 5.14 3.02 9.61
CA LEU A 147 5.14 2.01 10.66
C LEU A 147 4.02 2.25 11.68
N ALA A 148 3.88 3.50 12.16
CA ALA A 148 2.82 3.88 13.08
C ALA A 148 1.43 3.63 12.46
N ARG A 149 1.24 4.03 11.19
CA ARG A 149 0.00 3.80 10.45
C ARG A 149 -0.35 2.31 10.38
N LEU A 150 0.58 1.49 9.89
CA LEU A 150 0.36 0.04 9.75
C LEU A 150 0.11 -0.63 11.11
N SER A 151 0.77 -0.16 12.16
CA SER A 151 0.55 -0.66 13.52
C SER A 151 -0.85 -0.31 14.02
N CYS A 152 -1.30 0.93 13.82
CA CYS A 152 -2.67 1.34 14.15
C CYS A 152 -3.71 0.50 13.38
N ASP A 153 -3.48 0.24 12.10
CA ASP A 153 -4.37 -0.59 11.29
C ASP A 153 -4.41 -2.05 11.80
N ALA A 154 -3.27 -2.64 12.16
CA ALA A 154 -3.20 -3.97 12.76
C ALA A 154 -3.91 -4.03 14.13
N ILE A 155 -3.75 -2.99 14.95
CA ILE A 155 -4.45 -2.84 16.24
C ILE A 155 -5.97 -2.72 16.02
N ALA A 156 -6.41 -1.97 15.00
CA ALA A 156 -7.83 -1.87 14.66
C ALA A 156 -8.40 -3.24 14.27
N LEU A 157 -7.67 -4.03 13.48
CA LEU A 157 -8.07 -5.41 13.16
C LEU A 157 -8.13 -6.29 14.40
N TYR A 158 -7.18 -6.15 15.33
CA TYR A 158 -7.18 -6.88 16.60
C TYR A 158 -8.44 -6.55 17.41
N PHE A 159 -8.81 -5.27 17.51
CA PHE A 159 -10.04 -4.87 18.19
C PHE A 159 -11.30 -5.31 17.44
N ALA A 160 -11.28 -5.40 16.11
CA ALA A 160 -12.40 -5.97 15.35
C ALA A 160 -12.68 -7.42 15.74
N TYR A 161 -11.64 -8.25 15.87
CA TYR A 161 -11.77 -9.62 16.38
C TYR A 161 -12.32 -9.67 17.81
N ARG A 162 -11.82 -8.80 18.68
CA ARG A 162 -12.29 -8.68 20.06
C ARG A 162 -13.76 -8.26 20.15
N ALA A 163 -14.20 -7.33 19.30
CA ALA A 163 -15.58 -6.84 19.25
C ALA A 163 -16.57 -7.92 18.80
N ILE A 164 -16.13 -8.84 17.92
CA ILE A 164 -16.92 -10.00 17.48
C ILE A 164 -16.96 -11.11 18.55
N GLY A 165 -16.16 -10.99 19.61
CA GLY A 165 -16.10 -11.98 20.69
C GLY A 165 -15.17 -13.16 20.41
N TYR A 166 -14.30 -13.08 19.39
CA TYR A 166 -13.34 -14.13 19.06
C TYR A 166 -11.90 -13.62 19.29
N PRO A 167 -11.29 -13.89 20.47
CA PRO A 167 -9.95 -13.41 20.77
C PRO A 167 -8.90 -14.16 19.94
N VAL A 168 -8.25 -13.44 19.03
CA VAL A 168 -7.10 -13.95 18.27
C VAL A 168 -5.82 -13.40 18.92
N ALA A 169 -4.79 -14.24 19.04
CA ALA A 169 -3.50 -13.81 19.57
C ALA A 169 -2.93 -12.62 18.76
N PRO A 170 -2.38 -11.58 19.40
CA PRO A 170 -1.88 -10.39 18.70
C PRO A 170 -0.87 -10.69 17.59
N GLY A 171 0.02 -11.67 17.79
CA GLY A 171 0.98 -12.11 16.77
C GLY A 171 0.31 -12.67 15.51
N ASN A 172 -0.76 -13.47 15.68
CA ASN A 172 -1.53 -14.02 14.56
C ASN A 172 -2.26 -12.91 13.80
N VAL A 173 -2.86 -11.94 14.51
CA VAL A 173 -3.52 -10.79 13.87
C VAL A 173 -2.51 -9.96 13.07
N LEU A 174 -1.33 -9.74 13.62
CA LEU A 174 -0.27 -9.00 12.94
C LEU A 174 0.16 -9.73 11.66
N LEU A 175 0.37 -11.05 11.71
CA LEU A 175 0.66 -11.86 10.51
C LEU A 175 -0.47 -11.80 9.47
N ILE A 176 -1.73 -11.97 9.91
CA ILE A 176 -2.92 -11.87 9.05
C ILE A 176 -2.92 -10.54 8.32
N PHE A 177 -2.76 -9.44 9.06
CA PHE A 177 -2.81 -8.09 8.52
C PHE A 177 -1.71 -7.83 7.50
N ILE A 178 -0.48 -8.24 7.80
CA ILE A 178 0.69 -7.95 6.97
C ILE A 178 0.66 -8.75 5.67
N VAL A 179 0.37 -10.06 5.75
CA VAL A 179 0.22 -10.89 4.56
C VAL A 179 -0.90 -10.35 3.67
N SER A 180 -2.04 -10.00 4.28
CA SER A 180 -3.19 -9.45 3.53
C SER A 180 -2.88 -8.12 2.87
N THR A 181 -2.22 -7.21 3.59
CA THR A 181 -1.79 -5.91 3.06
C THR A 181 -0.78 -6.10 1.92
N SER A 182 0.13 -7.07 2.04
CA SER A 182 1.14 -7.34 1.00
C SER A 182 0.50 -7.85 -0.28
N VAL A 183 -0.43 -8.80 -0.18
CA VAL A 183 -1.22 -9.29 -1.33
C VAL A 183 -2.07 -8.18 -1.95
N ALA A 184 -2.71 -7.36 -1.12
CA ALA A 184 -3.57 -6.29 -1.59
C ALA A 184 -2.79 -5.18 -2.33
N THR A 185 -1.56 -4.89 -1.89
CA THR A 185 -0.63 -3.99 -2.61
C THR A 185 -0.25 -4.54 -3.98
N LEU A 186 0.02 -5.85 -4.08
CA LEU A 186 0.39 -6.49 -5.35
C LEU A 186 -0.76 -6.53 -6.37
N ALA A 187 -2.00 -6.63 -5.91
CA ALA A 187 -3.15 -6.78 -6.79
C ALA A 187 -3.45 -5.53 -7.63
N ALA A 188 -2.89 -4.36 -7.28
CA ALA A 188 -3.08 -3.08 -7.97
C ALA A 188 -4.56 -2.69 -8.25
N VAL A 189 -5.52 -3.31 -7.55
CA VAL A 189 -6.96 -3.12 -7.76
C VAL A 189 -7.38 -1.76 -7.18
N PRO A 190 -8.15 -0.93 -7.92
CA PRO A 190 -8.68 0.32 -7.40
C PRO A 190 -9.50 0.09 -6.13
N GLY A 191 -9.14 0.76 -5.03
CA GLY A 191 -9.81 0.61 -3.72
C GLY A 191 -9.56 -0.74 -3.03
N GLN A 192 -8.87 -1.68 -3.67
CA GLN A 192 -8.58 -3.03 -3.18
C GLN A 192 -9.83 -3.81 -2.70
N ILE A 193 -11.02 -3.42 -3.16
CA ILE A 193 -12.29 -3.99 -2.70
C ILE A 193 -12.35 -5.45 -3.14
N GLY A 194 -12.66 -6.36 -2.22
CA GLY A 194 -12.71 -7.79 -2.44
C GLY A 194 -11.37 -8.49 -2.19
N VAL A 195 -10.24 -7.92 -2.63
CA VAL A 195 -8.91 -8.56 -2.46
C VAL A 195 -8.50 -8.60 -0.99
N MET A 196 -8.63 -7.48 -0.29
CA MET A 196 -8.24 -7.41 1.12
C MET A 196 -9.14 -8.28 1.98
N GLU A 197 -10.47 -8.25 1.76
CA GLU A 197 -11.46 -9.03 2.51
C GLU A 197 -11.23 -10.51 2.31
N THR A 198 -10.96 -10.93 1.06
CA THR A 198 -10.68 -12.32 0.73
C THR A 198 -9.37 -12.76 1.38
N THR A 199 -8.30 -11.97 1.27
CA THR A 199 -7.01 -12.37 1.84
C THR A 199 -7.04 -12.37 3.37
N LEU A 200 -7.68 -11.37 4.00
CA LEU A 200 -7.88 -11.31 5.44
C LEU A 200 -8.67 -12.55 5.90
N SER A 201 -9.76 -12.87 5.22
CA SER A 201 -10.60 -14.02 5.58
C SER A 201 -9.85 -15.34 5.40
N PHE A 202 -9.20 -15.52 4.24
CA PHE A 202 -8.42 -16.71 3.91
C PHE A 202 -7.27 -16.93 4.90
N MET A 203 -6.46 -15.90 5.15
CA MET A 203 -5.32 -16.00 6.04
C MET A 203 -5.77 -16.26 7.49
N SER A 204 -6.89 -15.67 7.91
CA SER A 204 -7.43 -15.91 9.25
C SER A 204 -7.94 -17.34 9.40
N THR A 205 -8.65 -17.87 8.39
CA THR A 205 -9.08 -19.27 8.38
C THR A 205 -7.91 -20.24 8.31
N ALA A 206 -6.84 -19.90 7.59
CA ALA A 206 -5.60 -20.67 7.58
C ALA A 206 -4.93 -20.74 8.98
N LEU A 207 -5.13 -19.72 9.82
CA LEU A 207 -4.68 -19.69 11.22
C LEU A 207 -5.72 -20.21 12.22
N GLY A 208 -6.77 -20.90 11.75
CA GLY A 208 -7.75 -21.56 12.60
C GLY A 208 -8.92 -20.69 13.06
N VAL A 209 -9.09 -19.48 12.51
CA VAL A 209 -10.28 -18.65 12.78
C VAL A 209 -11.46 -19.17 11.95
N PRO A 210 -12.63 -19.45 12.55
CA PRO A 210 -13.82 -19.87 11.80
C PRO A 210 -14.16 -18.88 10.68
N PHE A 211 -14.46 -19.40 9.48
CA PHE A 211 -14.72 -18.56 8.30
C PHE A 211 -15.76 -17.45 8.52
N PRO A 212 -16.92 -17.68 9.18
CA PRO A 212 -17.89 -16.61 9.45
C PRO A 212 -17.32 -15.48 10.31
N VAL A 213 -16.46 -15.81 11.27
CA VAL A 213 -15.79 -14.83 12.14
C VAL A 213 -14.75 -14.04 11.35
N ALA A 214 -13.95 -14.73 10.54
CA ALA A 214 -12.91 -14.12 9.70
C ALA A 214 -13.50 -13.09 8.72
N VAL A 215 -14.58 -13.46 8.02
CA VAL A 215 -15.30 -12.54 7.12
C VAL A 215 -15.87 -11.36 7.88
N SER A 216 -16.56 -11.61 9.00
CA SER A 216 -17.16 -10.54 9.82
C SER A 216 -16.13 -9.55 10.34
N ALA A 217 -14.98 -10.03 10.82
CA ALA A 217 -13.88 -9.20 11.32
C ALA A 217 -13.24 -8.37 10.20
N SER A 218 -13.04 -8.97 9.03
CA SER A 218 -12.51 -8.27 7.87
C SER A 218 -13.44 -7.13 7.43
N LEU A 219 -14.76 -7.36 7.41
CA LEU A 219 -15.75 -6.34 7.05
C LEU A 219 -15.81 -5.22 8.09
N LEU A 220 -15.83 -5.56 9.39
CA LEU A 220 -15.80 -4.56 10.46
C LEU A 220 -14.54 -3.69 10.38
N PHE A 221 -13.38 -4.31 10.17
CA PHE A 221 -12.13 -3.59 9.95
C PHE A 221 -12.23 -2.64 8.75
N ARG A 222 -12.87 -3.04 7.65
CA ARG A 222 -13.04 -2.21 6.44
C ARG A 222 -14.02 -1.06 6.64
N VAL A 223 -15.10 -1.29 7.39
CA VAL A 223 -16.01 -0.21 7.79
C VAL A 223 -15.22 0.89 8.50
N ILE A 224 -14.35 0.53 9.45
CA ILE A 224 -13.59 1.49 10.26
C ILE A 224 -12.43 2.12 9.47
N SER A 225 -11.64 1.30 8.77
CA SER A 225 -10.39 1.75 8.13
C SER A 225 -10.59 2.39 6.75
N PHE A 226 -11.65 2.00 6.04
CA PHE A 226 -11.85 2.38 4.64
C PHE A 226 -13.16 3.14 4.41
N TRP A 227 -14.30 2.65 4.90
CA TRP A 227 -15.59 3.32 4.61
C TRP A 227 -15.86 4.52 5.50
N LEU A 228 -15.51 4.46 6.78
CA LEU A 228 -15.75 5.54 7.74
C LEU A 228 -14.99 6.84 7.39
N PRO A 229 -13.71 6.82 6.98
CA PRO A 229 -12.99 8.05 6.64
C PRO A 229 -13.50 8.78 5.40
N ILE A 230 -14.17 8.09 4.47
CA ILE A 230 -14.66 8.66 3.20
C ILE A 230 -15.69 9.79 3.43
N PRO A 231 -16.82 9.59 4.14
CA PRO A 231 -17.80 10.64 4.37
C PRO A 231 -17.22 11.80 5.20
N PHE A 232 -16.35 11.53 6.17
CA PHE A 232 -15.66 12.59 6.91
C PHE A 232 -14.77 13.41 5.98
N GLY A 233 -13.94 12.77 5.17
CA GLY A 233 -13.09 13.44 4.19
C GLY A 233 -13.89 14.30 3.21
N TYR A 234 -15.03 13.80 2.75
CA TYR A 234 -15.93 14.55 1.87
C TYR A 234 -16.55 15.77 2.58
N ALA A 235 -17.03 15.62 3.82
CA ALA A 235 -17.59 16.72 4.60
C ALA A 235 -16.56 17.83 4.84
N PHE A 236 -15.31 17.47 5.17
CA PHE A 236 -14.22 18.42 5.33
C PHE A 236 -13.85 19.11 4.01
N ALA A 237 -13.74 18.36 2.91
CA ALA A 237 -13.45 18.93 1.59
C ALA A 237 -14.55 19.91 1.13
N TRP A 238 -15.82 19.56 1.35
CA TRP A 238 -16.95 20.44 1.06
C TRP A 238 -16.86 21.74 1.86
N ASN A 239 -16.58 21.66 3.17
CA ASN A 239 -16.49 22.84 4.02
C ASN A 239 -15.32 23.77 3.60
N LEU A 240 -14.19 23.19 3.21
CA LEU A 240 -13.05 23.93 2.67
C LEU A 240 -13.33 24.59 1.31
N GLN A 241 -14.21 24.02 0.49
CA GLN A 241 -14.65 24.64 -0.76
C GLN A 241 -15.70 25.74 -0.56
N ARG A 242 -16.38 25.79 0.59
CA ARG A 242 -17.37 26.84 0.92
C ARG A 242 -16.77 28.07 1.61
N LYS A 243 -15.64 27.92 2.30
CA LYS A 243 -14.87 29.03 2.85
C LYS A 243 -13.76 29.33 1.84
N ASP A 244 -13.92 30.37 1.03
CA ASP A 244 -12.97 30.80 0.01
C ASP A 244 -11.56 31.06 0.59
N TRP A 245 -10.78 29.99 0.76
CA TRP A 245 -9.32 30.00 0.92
C TRP A 245 -8.65 29.50 -0.38
N ILE A 246 -9.32 29.69 -1.51
CA ILE A 246 -8.84 29.38 -2.87
C ILE A 246 -8.61 30.69 -3.61
#